data_AF-R9MTW0-F1
#
_entry.id   AF-R9MTW0-F1
#
_cell.length_a   1.000
_cell.length_b   1.000
_cell.length_c   1.000
_cell.angle_alpha   90.00
_cell.angle_beta   90.00
_cell.angle_gamma   90.00
#
_symmetry.space_group_name_H-M   'P 1'
#
loop_
_entity.id
_entity.type
_entity.pdbx_description
1 polymer ?
#
loop_
_entity_poly.entity_id
_entity_poly.type
_entity_poly.pdbx_seq_one_letter_code
_entity_poly.pdbx_strand_id
1 'polypeptide(L)'
;MHKYKNFLTISEFKRERRNYIPIQRILIRTNRRDMGMMPSAGSPTYSPDIICYQQGILTPKDAASTYDKYICKSFWQDSINNIYIRVKNYSDNTLAGKAKAYYAPLNMLYMPPRWTAMYSNGQTEVELVDMSYSTLTDKSAYQGIPKGEVGCSKSAFNLISVPDPNMHHCMMGLITSPDGSYIDLPESFGITDCGSF
;
A
#
# COMPACT_ATOMS: atom_id res chain seq x y z
N MET A 1 -10.12 -24.78 4.70
CA MET A 1 -9.14 -23.94 3.98
C MET A 1 -9.84 -22.63 3.60
N HIS A 2 -9.85 -21.65 4.51
CA HIS A 2 -10.57 -20.40 4.29
C HIS A 2 -9.62 -19.31 3.78
N LYS A 3 -9.91 -18.78 2.59
CA LYS A 3 -9.19 -17.68 1.97
C LYS A 3 -9.83 -16.37 2.42
N TYR A 4 -9.13 -15.53 3.18
CA TYR A 4 -9.59 -14.18 3.47
C TYR A 4 -8.47 -13.20 3.22
N LYS A 5 -8.74 -12.18 2.39
CA LYS A 5 -7.84 -11.05 2.18
C LYS A 5 -8.66 -9.82 1.92
N ASN A 6 -8.64 -8.91 2.88
CA ASN A 6 -9.06 -7.54 2.65
C ASN A 6 -7.88 -6.61 2.96
N PHE A 7 -7.70 -5.61 2.10
CA PHE A 7 -6.59 -4.65 2.13
C PHE A 7 -7.17 -3.25 2.17
N LEU A 8 -6.76 -2.42 3.13
CA LEU A 8 -7.20 -1.03 3.18
C LEU A 8 -6.07 -0.13 2.70
N THR A 9 -6.41 0.77 1.79
CA THR A 9 -5.52 1.84 1.33
C THR A 9 -6.03 3.16 1.87
N ILE A 10 -5.17 3.93 2.53
CA ILE A 10 -5.52 5.26 3.02
C ILE A 10 -4.73 6.27 2.21
N SER A 11 -5.44 6.99 1.34
CA SER A 11 -4.96 8.20 0.68
C SER A 11 -5.67 9.42 1.29
N GLU A 12 -4.97 10.55 1.37
CA GLU A 12 -5.36 11.74 2.13
C GLU A 12 -6.80 12.24 1.94
N PHE A 13 -7.44 12.56 3.08
CA PHE A 13 -8.74 13.22 3.15
C PHE A 13 -8.55 14.57 3.86
N LYS A 14 -8.23 15.64 3.12
CA LYS A 14 -8.42 17.02 3.63
C LYS A 14 -9.72 17.58 3.07
N ARG A 15 -10.75 17.59 3.92
CA ARG A 15 -12.01 18.28 3.65
C ARG A 15 -11.85 19.76 3.95
N GLU A 16 -11.16 20.50 3.09
CA GLU A 16 -11.30 21.96 3.02
C GLU A 16 -12.19 22.34 1.85
N ARG A 17 -13.21 23.14 2.14
CA ARG A 17 -14.27 23.50 1.21
C ARG A 17 -13.69 24.31 0.04
N ARG A 18 -14.00 23.86 -1.18
CA ARG A 18 -13.75 24.48 -2.50
C ARG A 18 -12.33 24.20 -3.06
N ASN A 19 -12.32 23.63 -4.25
CA ASN A 19 -11.19 23.19 -5.09
C ASN A 19 -10.67 21.77 -4.76
N TYR A 20 -11.20 20.80 -5.51
CA TYR A 20 -10.71 19.42 -5.57
C TYR A 20 -9.31 19.40 -6.19
N ILE A 21 -8.30 19.19 -5.36
CA ILE A 21 -6.93 18.91 -5.81
C ILE A 21 -6.60 17.50 -5.33
N PRO A 22 -6.24 16.55 -6.22
CA PRO A 22 -5.74 15.25 -5.77
C PRO A 22 -4.46 15.48 -4.96
N ILE A 23 -4.52 15.23 -3.65
CA ILE A 23 -3.46 15.61 -2.71
C ILE A 23 -2.26 14.65 -2.83
N GLN A 24 -2.52 13.39 -3.22
CA GLN A 24 -1.46 12.40 -3.48
C GLN A 24 -1.41 12.05 -4.96
N ARG A 25 -0.25 12.32 -5.58
CA ARG A 25 -0.02 12.01 -7.00
C ARG A 25 0.71 10.67 -7.21
N ILE A 26 1.24 10.07 -6.15
CA ILE A 26 1.57 8.64 -6.09
C ILE A 26 0.37 7.93 -5.47
N LEU A 27 -0.11 6.86 -6.11
CA LEU A 27 -1.33 6.16 -5.72
C LEU A 27 -1.02 4.69 -5.39
N ILE A 28 -1.46 4.23 -4.21
CA ILE A 28 -1.80 2.82 -3.98
C ILE A 28 -3.27 2.66 -4.38
N ARG A 29 -3.62 1.68 -5.20
CA ARG A 29 -5.02 1.52 -5.62
C ARG A 29 -5.86 0.80 -4.61
N THR A 30 -7.13 1.18 -4.52
CA THR A 30 -8.19 0.45 -3.80
C THR A 30 -8.87 -0.63 -4.66
N ASN A 31 -8.73 -0.53 -5.99
CA ASN A 31 -9.19 -1.56 -6.93
C ASN A 31 -8.45 -1.43 -8.26
N ARG A 32 -8.61 -2.39 -9.18
CA ARG A 32 -7.84 -2.39 -10.44
C ARG A 32 -8.17 -1.25 -11.41
N ARG A 33 -9.32 -0.59 -11.23
CA ARG A 33 -9.80 0.54 -12.04
C ARG A 33 -9.53 1.89 -11.37
N ASP A 34 -8.94 1.88 -10.18
CA ASP A 34 -8.64 3.09 -9.44
C ASP A 34 -7.55 3.89 -10.18
N MET A 35 -7.90 5.13 -10.51
CA MET A 35 -7.04 6.08 -11.22
C MET A 35 -6.74 7.32 -10.34
N GLY A 36 -7.01 7.26 -9.04
CA GLY A 36 -6.80 8.39 -8.13
C GLY A 36 -7.88 9.46 -8.23
N MET A 37 -9.00 9.17 -8.90
CA MET A 37 -10.19 10.01 -8.88
C MET A 37 -10.95 9.73 -7.58
N MET A 38 -10.67 10.51 -6.54
CA MET A 38 -11.32 10.41 -5.22
C MET A 38 -12.78 10.91 -5.25
N PRO A 39 -13.66 10.37 -4.37
CA PRO A 39 -13.42 9.25 -3.46
C PRO A 39 -13.72 7.88 -4.11
N SER A 40 -12.97 6.85 -3.67
CA SER A 40 -13.28 5.45 -3.97
C SER A 40 -14.75 5.16 -3.63
N ALA A 41 -15.54 4.72 -4.61
CA ALA A 41 -16.92 4.30 -4.35
C ALA A 41 -16.93 3.01 -3.50
N GLY A 42 -17.55 3.05 -2.32
CA GLY A 42 -17.74 1.91 -1.41
C GLY A 42 -16.74 1.84 -0.25
N SER A 43 -16.76 0.73 0.50
CA SER A 43 -15.79 0.41 1.56
C SER A 43 -14.61 -0.34 0.96
N PRO A 44 -13.47 0.31 0.66
CA PRO A 44 -12.33 -0.34 0.02
C PRO A 44 -11.70 -1.33 0.98
N THR A 45 -12.19 -2.56 0.95
CA THR A 45 -11.64 -3.69 1.68
C THR A 45 -10.64 -4.44 0.81
N TYR A 46 -10.12 -3.85 -0.26
CA TYR A 46 -9.17 -4.51 -1.15
C TYR A 46 -8.15 -3.52 -1.72
N SER A 47 -7.01 -4.04 -2.15
CA SER A 47 -5.96 -3.32 -2.83
C SER A 47 -5.20 -4.33 -3.69
N PRO A 48 -5.12 -4.14 -5.02
CA PRO A 48 -4.25 -4.96 -5.87
C PRO A 48 -2.77 -4.62 -5.70
N ASP A 49 -2.46 -3.61 -4.90
CA ASP A 49 -1.12 -3.03 -4.77
C ASP A 49 -0.44 -3.37 -3.44
N ILE A 50 -1.15 -4.01 -2.51
CA ILE A 50 -0.52 -4.73 -1.39
C ILE A 50 -0.31 -6.19 -1.81
N ILE A 51 0.93 -6.53 -2.13
CA ILE A 51 1.30 -7.80 -2.75
C ILE A 51 1.98 -8.70 -1.72
N CYS A 52 1.27 -9.73 -1.25
CA CYS A 52 1.84 -10.87 -0.55
C CYS A 52 2.47 -11.83 -1.57
N TYR A 53 3.75 -12.08 -1.43
CA TYR A 53 4.54 -12.87 -2.37
C TYR A 53 5.24 -14.07 -1.71
N GLN A 54 4.84 -14.41 -0.47
CA GLN A 54 5.42 -15.51 0.32
C GLN A 54 6.95 -15.37 0.38
N GLN A 55 7.72 -16.43 0.13
CA GLN A 55 9.18 -16.38 0.08
C GLN A 55 9.74 -15.87 -1.26
N GLY A 56 8.88 -15.49 -2.21
CA GLY A 56 9.30 -14.99 -3.52
C GLY A 56 9.87 -13.57 -3.45
N ILE A 57 10.66 -13.22 -4.45
CA ILE A 57 11.16 -11.87 -4.66
C ILE A 57 10.40 -11.27 -5.83
N LEU A 58 9.73 -10.14 -5.62
CA LEU A 58 9.04 -9.43 -6.69
C LEU A 58 10.08 -8.66 -7.52
N THR A 59 10.27 -9.06 -8.77
CA THR A 59 11.20 -8.36 -9.67
C THR A 59 10.57 -7.09 -10.23
N PRO A 60 11.37 -6.07 -10.63
CA PRO A 60 10.85 -4.89 -11.31
C PRO A 60 9.97 -5.21 -12.52
N LYS A 61 10.48 -6.09 -13.39
CA LYS A 61 9.76 -6.57 -14.58
C LYS A 61 8.40 -7.14 -14.22
N ASP A 62 8.31 -7.96 -13.17
CA ASP A 62 7.05 -8.54 -12.73
C ASP A 62 6.13 -7.49 -12.11
N ALA A 63 6.66 -6.60 -11.27
CA ALA A 63 5.88 -5.54 -10.63
C ALA A 63 5.19 -4.62 -11.64
N ALA A 64 5.91 -4.21 -12.68
CA ALA A 64 5.41 -3.36 -13.76
C ALA A 64 4.46 -4.11 -14.71
N SER A 65 4.88 -5.27 -15.24
CA SER A 65 4.08 -6.03 -16.23
C SER A 65 2.80 -6.65 -15.69
N THR A 66 2.65 -6.71 -14.36
CA THR A 66 1.46 -7.24 -13.69
C THR A 66 0.65 -6.15 -13.00
N TYR A 67 0.86 -4.87 -13.33
CA TYR A 67 0.15 -3.76 -12.69
C TYR A 67 -1.38 -3.85 -12.85
N ASP A 68 -1.87 -4.40 -13.96
CA ASP A 68 -3.30 -4.63 -14.19
C ASP A 68 -3.83 -5.95 -13.59
N LYS A 69 -2.98 -6.73 -12.93
CA LYS A 69 -3.27 -8.07 -12.40
C LYS A 69 -3.18 -8.12 -10.88
N TYR A 70 -3.93 -9.06 -10.31
CA TYR A 70 -3.78 -9.46 -8.92
C TYR A 70 -2.84 -10.66 -8.82
N ILE A 71 -1.68 -10.46 -8.21
CA ILE A 71 -0.61 -11.47 -8.12
C ILE A 71 -0.32 -11.92 -6.69
N CYS A 72 -1.14 -11.48 -5.73
CA CYS A 72 -0.93 -11.68 -4.31
C CYS A 72 -1.23 -13.13 -3.90
N LYS A 73 -0.20 -13.88 -3.51
CA LYS A 73 -0.26 -15.28 -3.04
C LYS A 73 -0.82 -15.41 -1.64
N SER A 74 -1.40 -16.56 -1.30
CA SER A 74 -1.93 -16.81 0.05
C SER A 74 -0.89 -16.56 1.15
N PHE A 75 -1.33 -16.05 2.29
CA PHE A 75 -0.50 -15.94 3.48
C PHE A 75 -0.22 -17.33 4.07
N TRP A 76 0.99 -17.56 4.56
CA TRP A 76 1.39 -18.78 5.27
C TRP A 76 1.75 -18.44 6.71
N GLN A 77 0.97 -18.97 7.65
CA GLN A 77 1.24 -18.84 9.08
C GLN A 77 2.58 -19.50 9.42
N ASP A 78 3.34 -18.86 10.31
CA ASP A 78 4.65 -19.32 10.82
C ASP A 78 5.70 -19.53 9.72
N SER A 79 5.61 -18.72 8.66
CA SER A 79 6.54 -18.73 7.52
C SER A 79 6.75 -17.30 7.02
N ILE A 80 7.88 -17.05 6.36
CA ILE A 80 8.15 -15.71 5.80
C ILE A 80 7.14 -15.41 4.69
N ASN A 81 6.39 -14.31 4.88
CA ASN A 81 5.60 -13.69 3.83
C ASN A 81 6.20 -12.32 3.50
N ASN A 82 6.76 -12.20 2.30
CA ASN A 82 7.22 -10.96 1.72
C ASN A 82 6.02 -10.18 1.23
N ILE A 83 5.81 -9.00 1.81
CA ILE A 83 4.75 -8.07 1.47
C ILE A 83 5.39 -6.86 0.78
N TYR A 84 4.90 -6.53 -0.41
CA TYR A 84 5.35 -5.39 -1.19
C TYR A 84 4.23 -4.37 -1.31
N ILE A 85 4.59 -3.09 -1.25
CA ILE A 85 3.67 -1.99 -1.52
C ILE A 85 3.99 -1.45 -2.91
N ARG A 86 3.08 -1.65 -3.86
CA ARG A 86 3.17 -1.15 -5.23
C ARG A 86 2.41 0.16 -5.34
N VAL A 87 2.85 1.03 -6.24
CA VAL A 87 2.23 2.33 -6.49
C VAL A 87 2.27 2.68 -7.97
N LYS A 88 1.53 3.71 -8.37
CA LYS A 88 1.72 4.37 -9.66
C LYS A 88 1.77 5.88 -9.51
N ASN A 89 2.67 6.51 -10.26
CA ASN A 89 2.75 7.95 -10.33
C ASN A 89 1.79 8.48 -11.41
N TYR A 90 0.77 9.20 -10.98
CA TYR A 90 -0.19 9.88 -11.85
C TYR A 90 0.10 11.38 -12.01
N SER A 91 1.20 11.88 -11.43
CA SER A 91 1.62 13.27 -11.61
C SER A 91 2.26 13.50 -12.97
N ASP A 92 2.44 14.78 -13.32
CA ASP A 92 3.21 15.18 -14.50
C ASP A 92 4.74 15.14 -14.30
N ASN A 93 5.22 14.88 -13.07
CA ASN A 93 6.64 14.93 -12.70
C ASN A 93 7.15 13.58 -12.19
N THR A 94 8.47 13.39 -12.14
CA THR A 94 9.05 12.28 -11.37
C THR A 94 8.84 12.54 -9.87
N LEU A 95 8.35 11.54 -9.14
CA LEU A 95 8.12 11.64 -7.69
C LEU A 95 8.83 10.53 -6.94
N ALA A 96 9.42 10.87 -5.81
CA ALA A 96 9.97 9.91 -4.85
C ALA A 96 9.05 9.81 -3.63
N GLY A 97 9.19 8.73 -2.87
CA GLY A 97 8.45 8.55 -1.64
C GLY A 97 8.91 7.34 -0.86
N LYS A 98 8.31 7.16 0.31
CA LYS A 98 8.50 5.98 1.15
C LYS A 98 7.16 5.32 1.42
N ALA A 99 7.21 4.03 1.74
CA ALA A 99 6.07 3.25 2.17
C ALA A 99 6.25 2.77 3.61
N LYS A 100 5.12 2.62 4.31
CA LYS A 100 4.98 1.81 5.53
C LYS A 100 3.91 0.75 5.28
N ALA A 101 4.08 -0.40 5.91
CA ALA A 101 3.08 -1.46 5.90
C ALA A 101 2.69 -1.83 7.33
N TYR A 102 1.40 -2.10 7.52
CA TYR A 102 0.82 -2.46 8.80
C TYR A 102 -0.15 -3.61 8.63
N TYR A 103 -0.47 -4.29 9.72
CA TYR A 103 -1.62 -5.17 9.80
C TYR A 103 -2.37 -4.99 11.13
N ALA A 104 -3.65 -5.36 11.12
CA ALA A 104 -4.48 -5.36 12.32
C ALA A 104 -5.59 -6.41 12.19
N PRO A 105 -6.02 -7.02 13.31
CA PRO A 105 -7.25 -7.79 13.33
C PRO A 105 -8.47 -6.88 13.03
N LEU A 106 -9.53 -7.46 12.47
CA LEU A 106 -10.73 -6.72 12.03
C LEU A 106 -11.34 -5.82 13.12
N ASN A 107 -11.33 -6.28 14.37
CA ASN A 107 -11.86 -5.52 15.52
C ASN A 107 -11.00 -4.29 15.92
N MET A 108 -9.77 -4.19 15.44
CA MET A 108 -8.86 -3.06 15.67
C MET A 108 -8.62 -2.23 14.40
N LEU A 109 -9.25 -2.61 13.30
CA LEU A 109 -9.03 -1.99 12.00
C LEU A 109 -9.28 -0.48 12.01
N TYR A 110 -10.32 -0.04 12.72
CA TYR A 110 -10.70 1.36 12.82
C TYR A 110 -9.91 2.16 13.87
N MET A 111 -8.85 1.59 14.45
CA MET A 111 -8.01 2.21 15.47
C MET A 111 -6.54 2.26 15.00
N PRO A 112 -6.15 3.23 14.16
CA PRO A 112 -4.80 3.32 13.61
C PRO A 112 -3.64 3.20 14.61
N PRO A 113 -3.72 3.79 15.81
CA PRO A 113 -2.66 3.62 16.81
C PRO A 113 -2.45 2.18 17.29
N ARG A 114 -3.40 1.28 17.04
CA ARG A 114 -3.33 -0.15 17.41
C ARG A 114 -2.87 -1.06 16.28
N TRP A 115 -2.56 -0.52 15.11
CA TRP A 115 -2.03 -1.32 14.03
C TRP A 115 -0.60 -1.76 14.33
N THR A 116 -0.28 -2.99 13.93
CA THR A 116 1.07 -3.53 14.08
C THR A 116 1.87 -3.21 12.83
N ALA A 117 3.00 -2.50 13.01
CA ALA A 117 3.92 -2.21 11.92
C ALA A 117 4.61 -3.49 11.44
N MET A 118 4.75 -3.63 10.12
CA MET A 118 5.62 -4.62 9.51
C MET A 118 7.01 -4.02 9.32
N TYR A 119 8.02 -4.88 9.29
CA TYR A 119 9.43 -4.47 9.19
C TYR A 119 10.06 -5.01 7.92
N SER A 120 10.98 -4.23 7.36
CA SER A 120 11.83 -4.59 6.25
C SER A 120 13.27 -4.34 6.68
N ASN A 121 14.09 -5.38 6.84
CA ASN A 121 15.48 -5.27 7.31
C ASN A 121 15.61 -4.39 8.58
N GLY A 122 14.70 -4.56 9.54
CA GLY A 122 14.67 -3.81 10.80
C GLY A 122 14.13 -2.38 10.71
N GLN A 123 13.68 -1.93 9.53
CA GLN A 123 13.10 -0.61 9.32
C GLN A 123 11.58 -0.69 9.10
N THR A 124 10.83 0.29 9.58
CA THR A 124 9.38 0.42 9.33
C THR A 124 9.06 1.24 8.09
N GLU A 125 10.05 1.96 7.54
CA GLU A 125 9.94 2.76 6.33
C GLU A 125 10.84 2.18 5.24
N VAL A 126 10.31 2.11 4.01
CA VAL A 126 11.03 1.61 2.85
C VAL A 126 10.87 2.57 1.69
N GLU A 127 11.98 2.91 1.03
CA GLU A 127 11.96 3.73 -0.19
C GLU A 127 11.11 3.08 -1.29
N LEU A 128 10.35 3.89 -2.00
CA LEU A 128 9.73 3.49 -3.26
C LEU A 128 10.73 3.68 -4.39
N VAL A 129 10.86 2.68 -5.25
CA VAL A 129 11.75 2.68 -6.41
C VAL A 129 10.96 2.43 -7.69
N ASP A 130 11.46 2.96 -8.81
CA ASP A 130 10.88 2.72 -10.12
C ASP A 130 11.09 1.26 -10.55
N MET A 131 10.00 0.61 -10.96
CA MET A 131 9.99 -0.79 -11.40
C MET A 131 9.97 -0.93 -12.93
N SER A 132 10.03 0.17 -13.69
CA SER A 132 10.17 0.15 -15.14
C SER A 132 11.52 -0.42 -15.62
N TYR A 133 12.53 -0.39 -14.75
CA TYR A 133 13.89 -0.87 -15.05
C TYR A 133 13.99 -2.40 -15.08
N SER A 134 14.95 -2.92 -15.83
CA SER A 134 15.19 -4.37 -15.95
C SER A 134 15.83 -4.98 -14.70
N THR A 135 16.53 -4.17 -13.89
CA THR A 135 17.23 -4.60 -12.68
C THR A 135 17.25 -3.50 -11.61
N LEU A 136 17.18 -3.88 -10.32
CA LEU A 136 17.31 -2.94 -9.19
C LEU A 136 18.76 -2.48 -8.95
N THR A 137 19.70 -2.86 -9.81
CA THR A 137 21.10 -2.40 -9.76
C THR A 137 21.31 -1.06 -10.49
N ASP A 138 20.31 -0.62 -11.26
CA ASP A 138 20.36 0.69 -11.91
C ASP A 138 20.16 1.80 -10.86
N LYS A 139 21.16 2.67 -10.70
CA LYS A 139 21.10 3.80 -9.76
C LYS A 139 19.96 4.77 -10.09
N SER A 140 19.51 4.82 -11.34
CA SER A 140 18.39 5.67 -11.77
C SER A 140 17.04 5.21 -11.23
N ALA A 141 16.87 3.91 -10.91
CA ALA A 141 15.67 3.38 -10.27
C ALA A 141 15.38 3.99 -8.89
N TYR A 142 16.40 4.59 -8.27
CA TYR A 142 16.33 5.24 -6.96
C TYR A 142 16.11 6.76 -7.04
N GLN A 143 16.05 7.34 -8.24
CA GLN A 143 15.86 8.78 -8.43
C GLN A 143 14.37 9.20 -8.39
N GLY A 144 13.47 8.25 -8.12
CA GLY A 144 12.03 8.44 -8.09
C GLY A 144 11.33 7.69 -9.23
N ILE A 145 10.01 7.71 -9.19
CA ILE A 145 9.11 7.02 -10.12
C ILE A 145 8.73 8.04 -11.21
N PRO A 146 9.06 7.82 -12.50
CA PRO A 146 8.68 8.71 -13.58
C PRO A 146 7.15 8.84 -13.75
N LYS A 147 6.72 9.86 -14.48
CA LYS A 147 5.30 10.06 -14.82
C LYS A 147 4.72 8.79 -15.47
N GLY A 148 3.59 8.31 -14.95
CA GLY A 148 2.85 7.18 -15.49
C GLY A 148 3.41 5.80 -15.11
N GLU A 149 4.60 5.76 -14.51
CA GLU A 149 5.30 4.52 -14.19
C GLU A 149 4.87 3.92 -12.85
N VAL A 150 5.20 2.65 -12.70
CA VAL A 150 4.90 1.83 -11.52
C VAL A 150 6.11 1.87 -10.59
N GLY A 151 5.87 2.26 -9.35
CA GLY A 151 6.84 2.12 -8.28
C GLY A 151 6.51 0.97 -7.35
N CYS A 152 7.47 0.54 -6.55
CA CYS A 152 7.21 -0.40 -5.46
C CYS A 152 8.25 -0.25 -4.34
N SER A 153 7.94 -0.74 -3.14
CA SER A 153 8.87 -0.76 -2.02
C SER A 153 10.15 -1.52 -2.40
N LYS A 154 11.30 -0.87 -2.23
CA LYS A 154 12.66 -1.36 -2.56
C LYS A 154 12.95 -2.74 -2.01
N SER A 155 12.43 -3.02 -0.82
CA SER A 155 12.52 -4.31 -0.14
C SER A 155 11.15 -4.72 0.37
N ALA A 156 11.00 -6.02 0.62
CA ALA A 156 9.77 -6.56 1.18
C ALA A 156 9.66 -6.22 2.66
N PHE A 157 8.45 -5.90 3.11
CA PHE A 157 8.07 -6.01 4.50
C PHE A 157 7.84 -7.49 4.82
N ASN A 158 8.31 -7.95 5.97
CA ASN A 158 8.14 -9.34 6.38
C ASN A 158 6.99 -9.46 7.38
N LEU A 159 6.10 -10.41 7.13
CA LEU A 159 5.10 -10.87 8.10
C LEU A 159 5.22 -12.39 8.25
N ILE A 160 5.55 -12.84 9.46
CA ILE A 160 5.76 -14.27 9.76
C ILE A 160 4.48 -14.92 10.29
N SER A 161 3.82 -14.22 11.20
CA SER A 161 2.67 -14.75 11.95
C SER A 161 1.73 -13.60 12.29
N VAL A 162 0.43 -13.91 12.35
CA VAL A 162 -0.57 -13.05 12.99
C VAL A 162 -1.06 -13.73 14.27
N PRO A 163 -1.45 -12.96 15.31
CA PRO A 163 -2.17 -13.54 16.45
C PRO A 163 -3.52 -14.10 15.97
N ASP A 164 -4.07 -15.10 16.66
CA ASP A 164 -5.37 -15.70 16.36
C ASP A 164 -5.60 -15.92 14.85
N PRO A 165 -4.90 -16.88 14.21
CA PRO A 165 -4.92 -17.04 12.75
C PRO A 165 -6.30 -17.37 12.16
N ASN A 166 -7.29 -17.71 13.00
CA ASN A 166 -8.69 -17.90 12.61
C ASN A 166 -9.47 -16.57 12.51
N MET A 167 -8.91 -15.47 13.01
CA MET A 167 -9.47 -14.13 12.91
C MET A 167 -9.06 -13.46 11.60
N HIS A 168 -9.98 -12.68 11.03
CA HIS A 168 -9.67 -11.85 9.87
C HIS A 168 -8.67 -10.75 10.23
N HIS A 169 -7.59 -10.67 9.45
CA HIS A 169 -6.58 -9.62 9.54
C HIS A 169 -6.54 -8.83 8.24
N CYS A 170 -6.52 -7.50 8.37
CA CYS A 170 -6.33 -6.59 7.26
C CYS A 170 -4.86 -6.16 7.19
N MET A 171 -4.38 -5.90 5.98
CA MET A 171 -3.11 -5.22 5.76
C MET A 171 -3.37 -3.81 5.23
N MET A 172 -2.54 -2.87 5.65
CA MET A 172 -2.65 -1.46 5.32
C MET A 172 -1.30 -0.96 4.79
N GLY A 173 -1.35 -0.14 3.75
CA GLY A 173 -0.19 0.55 3.20
C GLY A 173 -0.36 2.06 3.36
N LEU A 174 0.70 2.72 3.80
CA LEU A 174 0.80 4.18 3.80
C LEU A 174 1.98 4.59 2.95
N ILE A 175 1.85 5.69 2.24
CA ILE A 175 2.94 6.31 1.48
C ILE A 175 3.07 7.77 1.85
N THR A 176 4.27 8.30 1.69
CA THR A 176 4.54 9.72 1.91
C THR A 176 3.85 10.58 0.85
N SER A 177 3.36 11.74 1.27
CA SER A 177 2.95 12.83 0.41
C SER A 177 4.16 13.47 -0.29
N PRO A 178 3.97 14.32 -1.31
CA PRO A 178 5.08 14.90 -2.08
C PRO A 178 6.09 15.72 -1.26
N ASP A 179 5.69 16.22 -0.09
CA ASP A 179 6.55 16.92 0.87
C ASP A 179 7.34 15.98 1.80
N GLY A 180 7.17 14.67 1.65
CA GLY A 180 7.83 13.63 2.44
C GLY A 180 7.13 13.30 3.76
N SER A 181 6.04 13.99 4.11
CA SER A 181 5.23 13.67 5.29
C SER A 181 4.32 12.47 5.07
N TYR A 182 3.87 11.82 6.13
CA TYR A 182 2.77 10.85 6.04
C TYR A 182 1.46 11.54 6.40
N ILE A 183 0.35 10.98 5.92
CA ILE A 183 -0.97 11.36 6.41
C ILE A 183 -1.05 11.17 7.93
N ASP A 184 -1.53 12.19 8.63
CA ASP A 184 -1.89 12.07 10.03
C ASP A 184 -3.15 11.22 10.17
N LEU A 185 -3.00 10.02 10.74
CA LEU A 185 -4.12 9.13 10.98
C LEU A 185 -4.85 9.53 12.27
N PRO A 186 -6.20 9.51 12.28
CA PRO A 186 -6.96 9.79 13.49
C PRO A 186 -6.76 8.69 14.53
N GLU A 187 -7.08 8.98 15.80
CA GLU A 187 -7.07 7.96 16.87
C GLU A 187 -8.07 6.82 16.59
N SER A 188 -9.19 7.15 15.94
CA SER A 188 -10.17 6.21 15.43
C SER A 188 -10.88 6.75 14.21
N PHE A 189 -11.26 5.90 13.28
CA PHE A 189 -12.24 6.24 12.25
C PHE A 189 -13.64 6.11 12.84
N GLY A 190 -14.44 7.18 12.84
CA GLY A 190 -15.79 7.16 13.41
C GLY A 190 -16.77 6.33 12.57
N ILE A 191 -17.79 5.74 13.21
CA ILE A 191 -18.91 5.06 12.51
C ILE A 191 -19.64 6.05 11.58
N THR A 192 -19.66 7.34 11.93
CA THR A 192 -20.29 8.42 11.16
C THR A 192 -19.50 8.90 9.94
N ASP A 193 -18.23 8.50 9.79
CA ASP A 193 -17.47 8.78 8.55
C ASP A 193 -17.77 7.77 7.44
N CYS A 194 -18.50 6.69 7.78
CA CYS A 194 -19.26 5.89 6.83
C CYS A 194 -20.70 6.43 6.76
N GLY A 195 -20.87 7.69 6.37
CA GLY A 195 -22.19 8.25 6.12
C GLY A 195 -22.91 7.37 5.10
N SER A 196 -24.01 6.76 5.54
CA SER A 196 -25.13 6.26 4.74
C SER A 196 -24.96 6.36 3.22
N PHE A 197 -24.67 5.22 2.59
CA PHE A 197 -24.84 5.00 1.15
C PHE A 197 -26.05 4.10 0.94
#